data_AF-A0A7G8URQ3-F1
#
_entry.id   AF-A0A7G8URQ3-F1
#
_cell.length_a   1.000
_cell.length_b   1.000
_cell.length_c   1.000
_cell.angle_alpha   90.00
_cell.angle_beta   90.00
_cell.angle_gamma   90.00
#
_symmetry.space_group_name_H-M   'P 1'
#
loop_
_entity.id
_entity.type
_entity.pdbx_description
1 polymer ?
#
loop_
_entity_poly.entity_id
_entity_poly.type
_entity_poly.pdbx_seq_one_letter_code
_entity_poly.pdbx_strand_id
1 'polypeptide(L)' 'MQVDSYCERCSLITIDPDTLETNKKVLQKVKDELDLHFGVYASVVKTGKIRLGDEVWLATP' A
#
# COMPACT_ATOMS: atom_id res chain seq x y z
N MET A 1 0.65 5.36 -14.38
CA MET A 1 1.63 4.54 -13.63
C MET A 1 1.41 3.09 -14.01
N GLN A 2 2.38 2.22 -13.77
CA GLN A 2 2.26 0.78 -14.00
C GLN A 2 2.44 0.05 -12.67
N VAL A 3 1.54 -0.88 -12.35
CA VAL A 3 1.69 -1.73 -11.15
C VAL A 3 2.71 -2.82 -11.45
N ASP A 4 3.75 -2.92 -10.63
CA ASP A 4 4.87 -3.84 -10.85
C ASP A 4 4.79 -5.08 -9.95
N SER A 5 4.43 -4.90 -8.67
CA SER A 5 4.38 -5.98 -7.69
C SER A 5 3.50 -5.63 -6.48
N TYR A 6 3.09 -6.67 -5.75
CA TYR A 6 2.47 -6.50 -4.44
C TYR A 6 3.48 -6.04 -3.38
N CYS A 7 3.01 -5.27 -2.40
CA CYS A 7 3.80 -4.80 -1.28
C CYS A 7 3.52 -5.63 -0.03
N GLU A 8 4.46 -6.53 0.31
CA GLU A 8 4.46 -7.22 1.59
C GLU A 8 4.66 -6.24 2.74
N ARG A 9 3.92 -6.44 3.83
CA ARG A 9 4.02 -5.58 5.01
C ARG A 9 4.88 -6.20 6.10
N CYS A 10 5.79 -5.38 6.62
CA CYS A 10 6.65 -5.71 7.75
C CYS A 10 6.10 -5.17 9.07
N SER A 11 6.81 -5.39 10.17
CA SER A 11 6.40 -4.97 11.52
C SER A 11 6.12 -3.48 11.68
N LEU A 12 6.60 -2.60 10.79
CA LEU A 12 6.34 -1.16 10.87
C LEU A 12 4.84 -0.82 10.87
N ILE A 13 4.00 -1.61 10.19
CA ILE A 13 2.55 -1.36 10.17
C ILE A 13 1.85 -1.64 11.51
N THR A 14 2.58 -2.17 12.50
CA THR A 14 2.03 -2.48 13.82
C THR A 14 2.11 -1.31 14.79
N ILE A 15 2.79 -0.23 14.44
CA ILE A 15 2.98 0.94 15.30
C ILE A 15 1.85 1.93 15.03
N ASP A 16 1.13 2.31 16.07
CA ASP A 16 0.14 3.38 16.02
C ASP A 16 0.86 4.73 15.83
N PRO A 17 0.52 5.52 14.80
CA PRO A 17 1.26 6.74 14.46
C PRO A 17 1.04 7.89 15.47
N ASP A 18 -0.06 7.87 16.23
CA ASP A 18 -0.42 8.94 17.17
C ASP A 18 0.12 8.66 18.58
N THR A 19 0.06 7.39 19.00
CA THR A 19 0.42 6.96 20.36
C THR A 19 1.79 6.27 20.45
N LEU A 20 2.34 5.82 19.32
CA LEU A 20 3.57 5.02 19.21
C LEU A 20 3.48 3.62 19.86
N GLU A 21 2.28 3.21 20.26
CA GLU A 21 2.05 1.86 20.79
C GLU A 21 2.11 0.81 19.69
N THR A 22 2.57 -0.39 20.03
CA THR A 22 2.69 -1.49 19.06
C THR A 22 1.57 -2.51 19.24
N ASN A 23 0.79 -2.75 18.18
CA ASN A 23 -0.25 -3.76 18.13
C ASN A 23 0.01 -4.82 17.04
N LYS A 24 0.54 -5.97 17.46
CA LYS A 24 0.85 -7.10 16.55
C LYS A 24 -0.37 -7.69 15.83
N LYS A 25 -1.59 -7.45 16.33
CA LYS A 25 -2.82 -7.95 15.69
C LYS A 25 -3.01 -7.38 14.28
N VAL A 26 -2.48 -6.20 14.00
CA VAL A 26 -2.54 -5.58 12.67
C VAL A 26 -1.81 -6.46 11.65
N LEU A 27 -0.55 -6.81 11.90
CA LEU A 27 0.22 -7.67 10.99
C LEU A 27 -0.35 -9.09 10.92
N GLN A 28 -0.84 -9.64 12.04
CA GLN A 28 -1.48 -10.94 12.06
C GLN A 28 -2.72 -10.97 11.14
N LYS A 29 -3.58 -9.95 11.20
CA LYS A 29 -4.76 -9.85 10.34
C LYS A 29 -4.39 -9.70 8.87
N VAL A 30 -3.39 -8.89 8.55
CA VAL A 30 -2.89 -8.75 7.17
C VAL A 30 -2.31 -10.07 6.64
N LYS A 31 -1.62 -10.85 7.49
CA LYS A 31 -1.16 -12.19 7.13
C LYS A 31 -2.33 -13.14 6.85
N ASP A 32 -3.28 -13.21 7.76
CA ASP A 32 -4.34 -14.22 7.71
C ASP A 32 -5.36 -13.95 6.60
N GLU A 33 -5.63 -12.68 6.30
CA GLU A 33 -6.68 -12.29 5.35
C GLU A 33 -6.13 -11.89 3.97
N LEU A 34 -4.88 -11.43 3.90
CA LEU A 34 -4.32 -10.79 2.70
C LEU A 34 -2.94 -11.36 2.29
N ASP A 35 -2.53 -12.48 2.88
CA ASP A 35 -1.25 -13.15 2.60
C ASP A 35 -0.05 -12.20 2.73
N LEU A 36 -0.05 -11.35 3.77
CA LEU A 36 0.96 -10.30 4.03
C LEU A 36 0.99 -9.12 3.04
N HIS A 37 0.19 -9.15 1.98
CA HIS A 37 0.20 -8.12 0.95
C HIS A 37 -0.86 -7.05 1.23
N PHE A 38 -0.44 -5.79 1.34
CA PHE A 38 -1.39 -4.68 1.51
C PHE A 38 -0.96 -3.45 0.72
N GLY A 39 -1.26 -3.43 -0.57
CA GLY A 39 -0.88 -2.38 -1.50
C GLY A 39 0.06 -2.88 -2.58
N VAL A 40 0.51 -1.96 -3.44
CA VAL A 40 1.31 -2.27 -4.61
C VAL A 40 2.45 -1.27 -4.77
N TYR A 41 3.55 -1.73 -5.33
CA TYR A 41 4.57 -0.86 -5.92
C TYR A 41 4.20 -0.58 -7.37
N ALA A 42 4.39 0.68 -7.77
CA ALA A 42 4.09 1.13 -9.11
C ALA A 42 5.17 2.07 -9.62
N SER A 43 5.53 1.90 -10.88
CA SER A 43 6.53 2.68 -11.59
C SER A 43 5.89 3.85 -12.34
N VAL A 44 6.64 4.95 -12.43
CA VAL A 44 6.25 6.14 -13.18
C VAL A 44 6.55 5.92 -14.66
N VAL A 45 5.53 5.56 -15.44
CA VAL A 45 5.62 5.42 -16.91
C VAL A 45 5.79 6.79 -17.60
N LYS A 46 5.14 7.82 -17.07
CA LYS A 46 5.19 9.20 -17.57
C LYS A 46 5.15 10.17 -16.41
N THR A 47 6.09 11.10 -16.37
CA THR A 47 6.15 12.15 -15.34
C THR A 47 5.01 13.16 -15.52
N GLY A 48 4.56 13.74 -14.42
CA GLY A 48 3.43 14.66 -14.41
C GLY A 48 3.15 15.17 -12.99
N LYS A 49 2.07 15.96 -12.86
CA LYS A 49 1.56 16.42 -11.57
C LYS A 49 0.23 15.73 -11.31
N ILE A 50 0.01 15.31 -10.08
CA ILE A 50 -1.27 14.77 -9.59
C ILE A 50 -1.77 15.63 -8.44
N ARG A 51 -3.09 15.68 -8.25
CA ARG A 51 -3.76 16.43 -7.20
C ARG A 51 -4.86 15.59 -6.57
N LEU A 52 -5.25 15.95 -5.35
CA LEU A 52 -6.43 15.37 -4.72
C LEU A 52 -7.66 15.70 -5.56
N GLY A 53 -8.48 14.67 -5.83
CA GLY A 53 -9.67 14.79 -6.66
C GLY A 53 -9.45 14.50 -8.15
N ASP A 54 -8.21 14.26 -8.59
CA ASP A 54 -7.97 13.80 -9.97
C ASP A 54 -8.63 12.42 -10.19
N GLU A 55 -9.30 12.26 -11.33
CA GLU A 55 -9.89 10.99 -11.72
C GLU A 55 -8.81 9.95 -12.04
N VAL A 56 -9.06 8.71 -11.62
CA VAL A 56 -8.16 7.58 -11.86
C VAL A 56 -8.87 6.58 -12.77
N TRP A 57 -8.20 6.22 -13.87
CA TRP A 57 -8.72 5.31 -14.87
C TRP A 57 -7.80 4.09 -14.97
N LEU A 58 -8.39 2.90 -15.09
CA LEU A 58 -7.63 1.71 -15.46
C LEU A 58 -7.33 1.79 -16.96
N ALA A 59 -6.06 1.98 -17.32
CA ALA A 59 -5.62 1.87 -18.69
C ALA A 59 -5.55 0.38 -19.06
N THR A 60 -6.42 -0.06 -19.98
CA THR A 60 -6.24 -1.35 -20.65
C THR A 60 -4.98 -1.31 -21.53
N PRO A 61 -4.27 -2.44 -21.68
CA PRO A 61 -3.08 -2.54 -22.52
C PRO A 61 -3.37 -2.24 -24.00
#